data_AF-A0A7W1U1Z6-F1
#
_entry.id   AF-A0A7W1U1Z6-F1
#
_cell.length_a   1.000
_cell.length_b   1.000
_cell.length_c   1.000
_cell.angle_alpha   90.00
_cell.angle_beta   90.00
_cell.angle_gamma   90.00
#
_symmetry.space_group_name_H-M   'P 1'
#
loop_
_entity.id
_entity.type
_entity.pdbx_description
1 polymer ?
#
loop_
_entity_poly.entity_id
_entity_poly.type
_entity_poly.pdbx_seq_one_letter_code
_entity_poly.pdbx_strand_id
1 'polypeptide(L)'
;MSSSVQNNSNVVTWSHAMQYIKEPVAAGIAFIPVSYGFSAKSAQQVGKPIPKMSFSTTLYKGFRTSPVVGTAVGAQMIAQVAIEKEFGSGSSIKDKVFSSFAVGVASSYFLIVFHRYTMNITGWDAWRLPSVKSAGLVGCREVPFVTGVVMGNSIKEIFMKKWREGPSQKNISKKQEIATGYAASFFSGSAGAALGHGFDTGISRNEEGLPSTKGMKIQEKFKVLSKGFGIRTFTVGVFTVLYSASKDIMS
;
A
#
# COMPACT_ATOMS: atom_id res chain seq x y z
N MET A 1 -18.37 45.18 23.36
CA MET A 1 -19.16 43.93 23.36
C MET A 1 -19.92 43.84 22.05
N SER A 2 -19.45 43.01 21.12
CA SER A 2 -20.24 42.42 20.06
C SER A 2 -19.51 41.15 19.63
N SER A 3 -19.87 40.04 20.27
CA SER A 3 -19.39 38.71 19.96
C SER A 3 -20.06 38.23 18.69
N SER A 4 -19.39 38.34 17.55
CA SER A 4 -19.76 37.60 16.35
C SER A 4 -19.41 36.13 16.60
N VAL A 5 -20.43 35.36 16.98
CA VAL A 5 -20.40 33.89 17.00
C VAL A 5 -20.06 33.43 15.57
N GLN A 6 -18.81 33.03 15.35
CA GLN A 6 -18.40 32.34 14.13
C GLN A 6 -19.09 30.98 14.12
N ASN A 7 -20.16 30.91 13.33
CA ASN A 7 -20.96 29.71 13.13
C ASN A 7 -20.13 28.71 12.32
N ASN A 8 -19.53 27.76 13.04
CA ASN A 8 -18.61 26.75 12.52
C ASN A 8 -19.41 25.66 11.78
N SER A 9 -19.92 25.98 10.59
CA SER A 9 -20.58 24.99 9.72
C SER A 9 -19.53 24.32 8.84
N ASN A 10 -18.98 23.21 9.34
CA ASN A 10 -18.23 22.25 8.54
C ASN A 10 -19.16 21.60 7.50
N VAL A 11 -19.47 22.31 6.41
CA VAL A 11 -20.15 21.73 5.26
C VAL A 11 -19.15 20.79 4.60
N VAL A 12 -19.27 19.49 4.87
CA VAL A 12 -18.60 18.45 4.10
C VAL A 12 -19.11 18.58 2.67
N THR A 13 -18.31 19.19 1.82
CA THR A 13 -18.62 19.30 0.40
C THR A 13 -18.64 17.91 -0.21
N TRP A 14 -19.59 17.63 -1.11
CA TRP A 14 -19.69 16.34 -1.80
C TRP A 14 -18.37 15.89 -2.44
N SER A 15 -17.54 16.84 -2.88
CA SER A 15 -16.19 16.59 -3.39
C SER A 15 -15.22 16.02 -2.34
N HIS A 16 -15.29 16.46 -1.08
CA HIS A 16 -14.52 15.89 0.02
C HIS A 16 -15.03 14.49 0.39
N ALA A 17 -16.36 14.30 0.46
CA ALA A 17 -16.94 12.99 0.74
C ALA A 17 -16.60 11.94 -0.33
N MET A 18 -16.55 12.36 -1.61
CA MET A 18 -16.27 11.48 -2.74
C MET A 18 -14.87 10.86 -2.69
N GLN A 19 -13.87 11.54 -2.10
CA GLN A 19 -12.52 11.00 -1.98
C GLN A 19 -12.47 9.74 -1.10
N TYR A 20 -13.28 9.70 -0.03
CA TYR A 20 -13.40 8.54 0.87
C TYR A 20 -14.11 7.34 0.23
N ILE A 21 -14.68 7.50 -0.95
CA ILE A 21 -15.31 6.42 -1.74
C ILE A 21 -14.39 6.04 -2.90
N LYS A 22 -13.91 7.05 -3.65
CA LYS A 22 -13.13 6.87 -4.86
C LYS A 22 -11.82 6.12 -4.61
N GLU A 23 -11.04 6.54 -3.61
CA GLU A 23 -9.73 5.94 -3.34
C GLU A 23 -9.88 4.45 -2.89
N PRO A 24 -10.77 4.08 -1.95
CA PRO A 24 -11.08 2.68 -1.65
C PRO A 24 -11.54 1.84 -2.85
N VAL A 25 -12.45 2.37 -3.67
CA VAL A 25 -12.98 1.62 -4.82
C VAL A 25 -11.90 1.42 -5.88
N ALA A 26 -11.12 2.47 -6.18
CA ALA A 26 -9.99 2.37 -7.10
C ALA A 26 -8.96 1.34 -6.64
N ALA A 27 -8.65 1.30 -5.33
CA ALA A 27 -7.74 0.30 -4.77
C ALA A 27 -8.31 -1.12 -4.89
N GLY A 28 -9.60 -1.30 -4.62
CA GLY A 28 -10.30 -2.57 -4.79
C GLY A 28 -10.25 -3.06 -6.24
N ILE A 29 -10.52 -2.20 -7.21
CA ILE A 29 -10.48 -2.54 -8.65
C ILE A 29 -9.05 -2.92 -9.07
N ALA A 30 -8.07 -2.09 -8.70
CA ALA A 30 -6.67 -2.29 -9.03
C ALA A 30 -6.09 -3.61 -8.48
N PHE A 31 -6.62 -4.11 -7.37
CA PHE A 31 -6.16 -5.35 -6.76
C PHE A 31 -6.50 -6.61 -7.58
N ILE A 32 -7.65 -6.64 -8.24
CA ILE A 32 -8.19 -7.86 -8.88
C ILE A 32 -7.16 -8.55 -9.80
N PRO A 33 -6.56 -7.88 -10.79
CA PRO A 33 -5.62 -8.53 -11.72
C PRO A 33 -4.28 -8.90 -11.09
N VAL A 34 -3.89 -8.28 -9.96
CA VAL A 34 -2.60 -8.53 -9.27
C VAL A 34 -2.73 -9.49 -8.08
N SER A 35 -3.94 -9.95 -7.77
CA SER A 35 -4.25 -10.81 -6.63
C SER A 35 -3.42 -12.10 -6.56
N TYR A 36 -3.08 -12.68 -7.73
CA TYR A 36 -2.19 -13.83 -7.81
C TYR A 36 -0.78 -13.51 -7.28
N GLY A 37 -0.22 -12.37 -7.66
CA GLY A 37 1.12 -11.94 -7.21
C GLY A 37 1.18 -11.79 -5.68
N PHE A 38 0.12 -11.25 -5.08
CA PHE A 38 -0.02 -11.18 -3.62
C PHE A 38 -0.14 -12.56 -2.96
N SER A 39 -0.80 -13.51 -3.60
CA SER A 39 -0.87 -14.88 -3.10
C SER A 39 0.47 -15.62 -3.22
N ALA A 40 1.14 -15.44 -4.37
CA ALA A 40 2.45 -16.04 -4.65
C ALA A 40 3.55 -15.50 -3.73
N LYS A 41 3.60 -14.18 -3.49
CA LYS A 41 4.56 -13.60 -2.53
C LYS A 41 4.31 -14.12 -1.12
N SER A 42 3.05 -14.19 -0.68
CA SER A 42 2.71 -14.65 0.67
C SER A 42 3.10 -16.11 0.87
N ALA A 43 2.83 -16.98 -0.10
CA ALA A 43 3.27 -18.38 -0.07
C ALA A 43 4.80 -18.50 0.05
N GLN A 44 5.57 -17.76 -0.75
CA GLN A 44 7.03 -17.81 -0.68
C GLN A 44 7.57 -17.30 0.66
N GLN A 45 7.00 -16.23 1.22
CA GLN A 45 7.42 -15.65 2.50
C GLN A 45 7.27 -16.63 3.68
N VAL A 46 6.28 -17.53 3.61
CA VAL A 46 6.09 -18.59 4.61
C VAL A 46 6.75 -19.92 4.22
N GLY A 47 7.46 -19.96 3.09
CA GLY A 47 8.16 -21.16 2.61
C GLY A 47 7.26 -22.22 1.98
N LYS A 48 6.03 -21.89 1.62
CA LYS A 48 5.10 -22.75 0.88
C LYS A 48 5.37 -22.67 -0.64
N PRO A 49 5.03 -23.72 -1.40
CA PRO A 49 5.07 -23.65 -2.86
C PRO A 49 4.14 -22.55 -3.39
N ILE A 50 4.51 -21.93 -4.51
CA ILE A 50 3.64 -20.97 -5.20
C ILE A 50 2.35 -21.71 -5.61
N PRO A 51 1.16 -21.19 -5.25
CA PRO A 51 -0.09 -21.84 -5.59
C PRO A 51 -0.29 -21.86 -7.11
N LYS A 52 -0.68 -23.02 -7.65
CA LYS A 52 -1.11 -23.11 -9.05
C LYS A 52 -2.55 -22.59 -9.13
N MET A 53 -2.77 -21.45 -9.79
CA MET A 53 -4.10 -20.87 -9.97
C MET A 53 -4.37 -20.66 -11.46
N SER A 54 -5.55 -21.05 -11.92
CA SER A 54 -6.04 -20.64 -13.25
C SER A 54 -6.35 -19.15 -13.27
N PHE A 55 -6.41 -18.55 -14.46
CA PHE A 55 -6.82 -17.15 -14.61
C PHE A 55 -8.19 -16.87 -13.98
N SER A 56 -9.16 -17.76 -14.17
CA SER A 56 -10.50 -17.65 -13.56
C SER A 56 -10.45 -17.67 -12.03
N THR A 57 -9.61 -18.54 -11.45
CA THR A 57 -9.42 -18.60 -9.99
C THR A 57 -8.78 -17.32 -9.46
N THR A 58 -7.81 -16.78 -10.18
CA THR A 58 -7.17 -15.50 -9.84
C THR A 58 -8.20 -14.37 -9.83
N LEU A 59 -9.02 -14.24 -10.88
CA LEU A 59 -10.07 -13.22 -10.93
C LEU A 59 -11.07 -13.39 -9.78
N TYR A 60 -11.57 -14.61 -9.57
CA TYR A 60 -12.52 -14.88 -8.48
C TYR A 60 -11.96 -14.50 -7.10
N LYS A 61 -10.72 -14.87 -6.80
CA LYS A 61 -10.06 -14.46 -5.55
C LYS A 61 -9.85 -12.95 -5.47
N GLY A 62 -9.49 -12.34 -6.59
CA GLY A 62 -9.38 -10.89 -6.74
C GLY A 62 -10.68 -10.19 -6.35
N PHE A 63 -11.79 -10.57 -6.98
CA PHE A 63 -13.12 -10.01 -6.68
C PHE A 63 -13.54 -10.23 -5.22
N ARG A 64 -13.28 -11.43 -4.67
CA ARG A 64 -13.62 -11.73 -3.27
C ARG A 64 -12.82 -10.91 -2.26
N THR A 65 -11.56 -10.60 -2.58
CA THR A 65 -10.64 -9.89 -1.66
C THR A 65 -10.67 -8.38 -1.88
N SER A 66 -11.11 -7.92 -3.04
CA SER A 66 -11.19 -6.52 -3.44
C SER A 66 -11.89 -5.61 -2.42
N PRO A 67 -13.07 -5.99 -1.85
CA PRO A 67 -13.71 -5.18 -0.81
C PRO A 67 -12.82 -4.97 0.43
N VAL A 68 -12.08 -5.99 0.85
CA VAL A 68 -11.18 -5.92 2.01
C VAL A 68 -10.03 -4.95 1.75
N VAL A 69 -9.49 -4.94 0.51
CA VAL A 69 -8.46 -3.99 0.10
C VAL A 69 -9.00 -2.57 0.12
N GLY A 70 -10.20 -2.35 -0.44
CA GLY A 70 -10.86 -1.04 -0.40
C GLY A 70 -11.06 -0.56 1.05
N THR A 71 -11.59 -1.41 1.93
CA THR A 71 -11.77 -1.06 3.35
C THR A 71 -10.44 -0.76 4.04
N ALA A 72 -9.37 -1.50 3.73
CA ALA A 72 -8.05 -1.23 4.30
C ALA A 72 -7.53 0.16 3.89
N VAL A 73 -7.66 0.54 2.61
CA VAL A 73 -7.29 1.87 2.12
C VAL A 73 -8.17 2.96 2.75
N GLY A 74 -9.48 2.74 2.84
CA GLY A 74 -10.38 3.68 3.50
C GLY A 74 -10.03 3.89 4.98
N ALA A 75 -9.70 2.81 5.70
CA ALA A 75 -9.25 2.88 7.08
C ALA A 75 -7.93 3.65 7.21
N GLN A 76 -6.97 3.46 6.29
CA GLN A 76 -5.74 4.24 6.25
C GLN A 76 -6.01 5.73 6.06
N MET A 77 -6.92 6.11 5.16
CA MET A 77 -7.28 7.51 4.93
C MET A 77 -7.92 8.16 6.15
N ILE A 78 -8.88 7.49 6.79
CA ILE A 78 -9.54 7.99 8.00
C ILE A 78 -8.51 8.13 9.13
N ALA A 79 -7.65 7.12 9.31
CA ALA A 79 -6.59 7.17 10.32
C ALA A 79 -5.61 8.31 10.05
N GLN A 80 -5.21 8.53 8.80
CA GLN A 80 -4.32 9.61 8.41
C GLN A 80 -4.90 10.97 8.77
N VAL A 81 -6.16 11.22 8.42
CA VAL A 81 -6.83 12.49 8.74
C VAL A 81 -6.95 12.70 10.25
N ALA A 82 -7.29 11.64 11.00
CA ALA A 82 -7.38 11.73 12.45
C ALA A 82 -6.02 12.05 13.10
N ILE A 83 -4.95 11.37 12.66
CA ILE A 83 -3.59 11.56 13.19
C ILE A 83 -3.04 12.94 12.79
N GLU A 84 -3.23 13.37 11.55
CA GLU A 84 -2.78 14.69 11.10
C GLU A 84 -3.56 15.82 11.78
N LYS A 85 -4.83 15.61 12.15
CA LYS A 85 -5.62 16.58 12.91
C LYS A 85 -5.11 16.73 14.35
N GLU A 86 -4.77 15.61 15.01
CA GLU A 86 -4.36 15.60 16.41
C GLU A 86 -2.90 16.03 16.61
N PHE A 87 -2.01 15.61 15.69
CA PHE A 87 -0.56 15.80 15.82
C PHE A 87 0.01 16.81 14.81
N GLY A 88 -0.81 17.35 13.91
CA GLY A 88 -0.40 18.20 12.80
C GLY A 88 0.19 17.40 11.63
N SER A 89 0.15 17.98 10.43
CA SER A 89 0.93 17.51 9.28
C SER A 89 2.41 17.88 9.48
N GLY A 90 3.07 17.23 10.44
CA GLY A 90 4.38 17.66 10.92
C GLY A 90 5.39 17.91 9.80
N SER A 91 6.12 19.02 9.91
CA SER A 91 7.08 19.47 8.89
C SER A 91 8.37 18.64 8.92
N SER A 92 8.67 17.98 10.06
CA SER A 92 9.89 17.20 10.23
C SER A 92 9.76 15.76 9.71
N ILE A 93 10.90 15.16 9.35
CA ILE A 93 10.97 13.74 8.96
C ILE A 93 10.50 12.83 10.10
N LYS A 94 10.79 13.19 11.35
CA LYS A 94 10.38 12.41 12.53
C LYS A 94 8.85 12.33 12.65
N ASP A 95 8.16 13.44 12.40
CA ASP A 95 6.70 13.49 12.46
C ASP A 95 6.06 12.70 11.33
N LYS A 96 6.63 12.75 10.12
CA LYS A 96 6.20 11.92 8.98
C LYS A 96 6.38 10.43 9.25
N VAL A 97 7.49 10.04 9.86
CA VAL A 97 7.76 8.65 10.27
C VAL A 97 6.76 8.22 11.34
N PHE A 98 6.55 9.04 12.37
CA PHE A 98 5.61 8.74 13.44
C PHE A 98 4.17 8.63 12.92
N SER A 99 3.72 9.60 12.12
CA SER A 99 2.39 9.59 11.51
C SER A 99 2.20 8.35 10.63
N SER A 100 3.17 8.02 9.77
CA SER A 100 3.10 6.81 8.93
C SER A 100 3.01 5.53 9.78
N PHE A 101 3.81 5.44 10.85
CA PHE A 101 3.75 4.31 11.77
C PHE A 101 2.38 4.22 12.46
N ALA A 102 1.87 5.34 12.99
CA ALA A 102 0.60 5.41 13.68
C ALA A 102 -0.58 5.06 12.75
N VAL A 103 -0.58 5.56 11.51
CA VAL A 103 -1.56 5.20 10.47
C VAL A 103 -1.51 3.70 10.21
N GLY A 104 -0.31 3.13 10.07
CA GLY A 104 -0.13 1.70 9.88
C GLY A 104 -0.66 0.88 11.07
N VAL A 105 -0.44 1.31 12.31
CA VAL A 105 -0.98 0.65 13.51
C VAL A 105 -2.51 0.77 13.55
N ALA A 106 -3.06 1.95 13.33
CA ALA A 106 -4.50 2.21 13.38
C ALA A 106 -5.28 1.44 12.30
N SER A 107 -4.70 1.30 11.10
CA SER A 107 -5.29 0.54 9.98
C SER A 107 -4.90 -0.95 9.97
N SER A 108 -4.09 -1.39 10.94
CA SER A 108 -3.47 -2.72 10.92
C SER A 108 -4.47 -3.86 10.88
N TYR A 109 -5.64 -3.72 11.50
CA TYR A 109 -6.68 -4.75 11.49
C TYR A 109 -7.05 -5.15 10.06
N PHE A 110 -7.50 -4.20 9.23
CA PHE A 110 -7.92 -4.48 7.86
C PHE A 110 -6.76 -4.90 6.97
N LEU A 111 -5.57 -4.32 7.17
CA LEU A 111 -4.36 -4.72 6.45
C LEU A 111 -3.96 -6.18 6.76
N ILE A 112 -4.16 -6.65 7.98
CA ILE A 112 -3.88 -8.04 8.37
C ILE A 112 -4.97 -8.99 7.85
N VAL A 113 -6.25 -8.60 7.91
CA VAL A 113 -7.34 -9.36 7.29
C VAL A 113 -7.05 -9.56 5.80
N PHE A 114 -6.71 -8.48 5.09
CA PHE A 114 -6.27 -8.53 3.69
C PHE A 114 -5.10 -9.51 3.52
N HIS A 115 -4.05 -9.37 4.34
CA HIS A 115 -2.87 -10.20 4.26
C HIS A 115 -3.19 -11.69 4.45
N ARG A 116 -4.07 -12.04 5.39
CA ARG A 116 -4.56 -13.40 5.61
C ARG A 116 -5.29 -13.98 4.40
N TYR A 117 -6.13 -13.19 3.72
CA TYR A 117 -6.74 -13.62 2.46
C TYR A 117 -5.70 -13.99 1.40
N THR A 118 -4.60 -13.22 1.31
CA THR A 118 -3.50 -13.55 0.38
C THR A 118 -2.73 -14.82 0.79
N MET A 119 -2.82 -15.22 2.05
CA MET A 119 -2.27 -16.48 2.57
C MET A 119 -3.24 -17.67 2.41
N ASN A 120 -4.40 -17.46 1.78
CA ASN A 120 -5.52 -18.40 1.72
C ASN A 120 -6.16 -18.74 3.08
N ILE A 121 -5.96 -17.90 4.09
CA ILE A 121 -6.74 -17.93 5.33
C ILE A 121 -8.04 -17.18 5.03
N THR A 122 -9.19 -17.83 5.20
CA THR A 122 -10.50 -17.29 4.76
C THR A 122 -11.58 -17.46 5.84
N GLY A 123 -12.74 -16.86 5.62
CA GLY A 123 -13.87 -16.96 6.56
C GLY A 123 -13.55 -16.29 7.88
N TRP A 124 -14.10 -16.82 8.98
CA TRP A 124 -13.92 -16.26 10.32
C TRP A 124 -12.46 -16.20 10.77
N ASP A 125 -11.62 -17.12 10.29
CA ASP A 125 -10.20 -17.15 10.65
C ASP A 125 -9.44 -15.94 10.08
N ALA A 126 -9.86 -15.42 8.92
CA ALA A 126 -9.28 -14.20 8.37
C ALA A 126 -9.55 -12.98 9.26
N TRP A 127 -10.72 -12.94 9.91
CA TRP A 127 -11.22 -11.82 10.71
C TRP A 127 -10.87 -11.89 12.21
N ARG A 128 -10.20 -12.97 12.67
CA ARG A 128 -9.73 -13.06 14.05
C ARG A 128 -8.89 -11.85 14.44
N LEU A 129 -8.86 -11.48 15.70
CA LEU A 129 -8.06 -10.35 16.14
C LEU A 129 -6.57 -10.58 15.79
N PRO A 130 -5.88 -9.60 15.18
CA PRO A 130 -4.46 -9.68 14.93
C PRO A 130 -3.67 -9.59 16.22
N SER A 131 -2.48 -10.20 16.23
CA SER A 131 -1.56 -10.01 17.36
C SER A 131 -1.01 -8.58 17.39
N VAL A 132 -0.72 -8.06 18.58
CA VAL A 132 -0.05 -6.74 18.77
C VAL A 132 1.26 -6.66 17.98
N LYS A 133 1.99 -7.78 17.90
CA LYS A 133 3.21 -7.88 17.11
C LYS A 133 2.96 -7.66 15.63
N SER A 134 1.88 -8.20 15.07
CA SER A 134 1.50 -7.98 13.67
C SER A 134 1.14 -6.53 13.43
N ALA A 135 0.40 -5.89 14.35
CA ALA A 135 0.07 -4.47 14.24
C ALA A 135 1.33 -3.59 14.23
N GLY A 136 2.29 -3.86 15.12
CA GLY A 136 3.58 -3.16 15.13
C GLY A 136 4.39 -3.39 13.84
N LEU A 137 4.39 -4.61 13.31
CA LEU A 137 5.04 -4.91 12.03
C LEU A 137 4.37 -4.19 10.85
N VAL A 138 3.05 -4.02 10.85
CA VAL A 138 2.33 -3.20 9.86
C VAL A 138 2.75 -1.74 9.97
N GLY A 139 2.77 -1.17 11.18
CA GLY A 139 3.28 0.19 11.41
C GLY A 139 4.69 0.38 10.86
N CYS A 140 5.61 -0.54 11.17
CA CYS A 140 6.98 -0.50 10.66
C CYS A 140 7.08 -0.69 9.13
N ARG A 141 6.16 -1.43 8.52
CA ARG A 141 6.09 -1.61 7.06
C ARG A 141 5.63 -0.34 6.35
N GLU A 142 4.77 0.45 6.98
CA GLU A 142 4.17 1.64 6.37
C GLU A 142 5.19 2.78 6.20
N VAL A 143 6.07 2.98 7.17
CA VAL A 143 7.15 4.00 7.12
C VAL A 143 7.99 3.93 5.83
N PRO A 144 8.61 2.78 5.47
CA PRO A 144 9.37 2.66 4.23
C PRO A 144 8.47 2.71 2.98
N PHE A 145 7.21 2.28 3.08
CA PHE A 145 6.27 2.37 1.96
C PHE A 145 5.97 3.84 1.60
N VAL A 146 5.61 4.66 2.58
CA VAL A 146 5.41 6.12 2.40
C VAL A 146 6.68 6.79 1.89
N THR A 147 7.85 6.40 2.42
CA THR A 147 9.14 6.91 1.92
C THR A 147 9.34 6.60 0.43
N GLY A 148 9.02 5.38 -0.01
CA GLY A 148 9.07 4.99 -1.41
C GLY A 148 8.08 5.76 -2.30
N VAL A 149 6.88 6.04 -1.79
CA VAL A 149 5.90 6.88 -2.48
C VAL A 149 6.39 8.32 -2.64
N VAL A 150 6.98 8.91 -1.58
CA VAL A 150 7.56 10.27 -1.63
C VAL A 150 8.70 10.35 -2.64
N MET A 151 9.56 9.32 -2.71
CA MET A 151 10.59 9.23 -3.76
C MET A 151 9.99 9.19 -5.17
N GLY A 152 8.75 8.75 -5.33
CA GLY A 152 8.03 8.74 -6.61
C GLY A 152 7.92 10.11 -7.27
N ASN A 153 7.75 11.18 -6.49
CA ASN A 153 7.73 12.54 -7.03
C ASN A 153 9.08 12.92 -7.62
N SER A 154 10.17 12.64 -6.91
CA SER A 154 11.54 12.85 -7.42
C SER A 154 11.83 11.99 -8.65
N ILE A 155 11.35 10.74 -8.68
CA ILE A 155 11.48 9.87 -9.85
C ILE A 155 10.72 10.45 -11.05
N LYS A 156 9.47 10.91 -10.86
CA LYS A 156 8.67 11.58 -11.89
C LYS A 156 9.40 12.80 -12.44
N GLU A 157 9.94 13.65 -11.57
CA GLU A 157 10.71 14.83 -11.96
C GLU A 157 11.97 14.48 -12.74
N ILE A 158 12.72 13.45 -12.34
CA ILE A 158 13.91 12.97 -13.08
C ILE A 158 13.52 12.51 -14.49
N PHE A 159 12.45 11.72 -14.61
CA PHE A 159 11.97 11.28 -15.93
C PHE A 159 11.53 12.46 -16.78
N MET A 160 10.70 13.36 -16.22
CA MET A 160 10.22 14.55 -16.93
C MET A 160 11.38 15.47 -17.34
N LYS A 161 12.43 15.60 -16.51
CA LYS A 161 13.64 16.37 -16.82
C LYS A 161 14.38 15.76 -18.01
N LYS A 162 14.61 14.45 -18.03
CA LYS A 162 15.23 13.76 -19.18
C LYS A 162 14.43 13.94 -20.47
N TRP A 163 13.10 13.95 -20.40
CA TRP A 163 12.25 14.23 -21.56
C TRP A 163 12.35 15.68 -22.05
N ARG A 164 12.52 16.65 -21.14
CA ARG A 164 12.71 18.07 -21.47
C ARG A 164 14.10 18.39 -22.05
N GLU A 165 15.11 17.58 -21.71
CA GLU A 165 16.49 17.72 -22.18
C GLU A 165 16.74 17.05 -23.56
N GLY A 166 15.77 16.29 -24.09
CA GLY A 166 15.88 15.67 -25.41
C GLY A 166 15.67 16.66 -26.58
N PRO A 167 16.07 16.29 -27.82
CA PRO A 167 16.01 17.17 -29.00
C PRO A 167 14.59 17.60 -29.41
N SER A 168 13.54 16.96 -28.88
CA SER A 168 12.13 17.35 -29.04
C SER A 168 11.69 18.27 -27.89
N GLN A 169 12.20 19.50 -27.89
CA GLN A 169 12.04 20.47 -26.80
C GLN A 169 10.69 21.23 -26.80
N LYS A 170 9.67 20.78 -27.53
CA LYS A 170 8.38 21.48 -27.62
C LYS A 170 7.23 20.54 -27.29
N ASN A 171 6.60 20.82 -26.14
CA ASN A 171 5.37 20.23 -25.63
C ASN A 171 5.43 18.71 -25.43
N ILE A 172 5.72 18.30 -24.19
CA ILE A 172 5.45 16.93 -23.74
C ILE A 172 3.97 16.65 -24.04
N SER A 173 3.69 15.67 -24.88
CA SER A 173 2.31 15.31 -25.18
C SER A 173 1.63 14.80 -23.91
N LYS A 174 0.32 15.04 -23.77
CA LYS A 174 -0.48 14.51 -22.65
C LYS A 174 -0.28 13.00 -22.46
N LYS A 175 -0.07 12.25 -23.56
CA LYS A 175 0.23 10.81 -23.52
C LYS A 175 1.56 10.49 -22.83
N GLN A 176 2.62 11.27 -23.11
CA GLN A 176 3.92 11.10 -22.48
C GLN A 176 3.90 11.47 -21.00
N GLU A 177 3.14 12.51 -20.63
CA GLU A 177 2.95 12.88 -19.22
C GLU A 177 2.25 11.76 -18.43
N ILE A 178 1.15 11.21 -18.98
CA ILE A 178 0.42 10.08 -18.38
C ILE A 178 1.34 8.86 -18.26
N ALA A 179 2.04 8.50 -19.34
CA ALA A 179 2.97 7.37 -19.33
C ALA A 179 4.08 7.54 -18.29
N THR A 180 4.62 8.76 -18.14
CA THR A 180 5.62 9.08 -17.12
C THR A 180 5.04 9.00 -15.71
N GLY A 181 3.79 9.45 -15.52
CA GLY A 181 3.07 9.30 -14.25
C GLY A 181 2.88 7.84 -13.83
N TYR A 182 2.51 6.98 -14.77
CA TYR A 182 2.39 5.53 -14.53
C TYR A 182 3.75 4.86 -14.29
N ALA A 183 4.79 5.21 -15.06
CA ALA A 183 6.13 4.71 -14.80
C ALA A 183 6.64 5.11 -13.41
N ALA A 184 6.47 6.38 -13.02
CA ALA A 184 6.82 6.85 -11.69
C ALA A 184 6.03 6.11 -10.59
N SER A 185 4.73 5.90 -10.80
CA SER A 185 3.87 5.11 -9.90
C SER A 185 4.38 3.68 -9.72
N PHE A 186 4.79 3.02 -10.81
CA PHE A 186 5.36 1.68 -10.76
C PHE A 186 6.63 1.64 -9.91
N PHE A 187 7.58 2.54 -10.18
CA PHE A 187 8.88 2.53 -9.50
C PHE A 187 8.75 2.95 -8.03
N SER A 188 7.90 3.92 -7.72
CA SER A 188 7.64 4.34 -6.33
C SER A 188 7.00 3.22 -5.51
N GLY A 189 5.98 2.56 -6.07
CA GLY A 189 5.32 1.41 -5.43
C GLY A 189 6.29 0.24 -5.23
N SER A 190 7.09 -0.06 -6.25
CA SER A 190 8.12 -1.11 -6.18
C SER A 190 9.19 -0.81 -5.13
N ALA A 191 9.68 0.43 -5.07
CA ALA A 191 10.68 0.85 -4.10
C ALA A 191 10.14 0.80 -2.66
N GLY A 192 8.93 1.33 -2.43
CA GLY A 192 8.27 1.25 -1.12
C GLY A 192 8.07 -0.21 -0.67
N ALA A 193 7.64 -1.08 -1.59
CA ALA A 193 7.50 -2.50 -1.32
C ALA A 193 8.83 -3.21 -1.02
N ALA A 194 9.91 -2.81 -1.70
CA ALA A 194 11.25 -3.34 -1.49
C ALA A 194 11.77 -2.99 -0.09
N LEU A 195 11.69 -1.71 0.28
CA LEU A 195 12.14 -1.22 1.58
C LEU A 195 11.33 -1.83 2.72
N GLY A 196 10.03 -2.03 2.52
CA GLY A 196 9.15 -2.70 3.48
C GLY A 196 9.21 -4.23 3.45
N HIS A 197 10.10 -4.86 2.67
CA HIS A 197 10.07 -6.31 2.42
C HIS A 197 10.14 -7.17 3.68
N GLY A 198 11.15 -6.92 4.50
CA GLY A 198 11.39 -7.70 5.72
C GLY A 198 10.23 -7.67 6.71
N PHE A 199 9.54 -6.52 6.84
CA PHE A 199 8.40 -6.39 7.74
C PHE A 199 7.20 -7.21 7.28
N ASP A 200 6.88 -7.21 5.98
CA ASP A 200 5.79 -8.01 5.42
C ASP A 200 6.07 -9.51 5.51
N THR A 201 7.31 -9.93 5.28
CA THR A 201 7.72 -11.32 5.53
C THR A 201 7.56 -11.67 7.01
N GLY A 202 7.89 -10.73 7.91
CA GLY A 202 7.61 -10.86 9.34
C GLY A 202 6.13 -11.04 9.66
N ILE A 203 5.24 -10.25 9.03
CA ILE A 203 3.78 -10.37 9.19
C ILE A 203 3.33 -11.74 8.71
N SER A 204 3.67 -12.15 7.48
CA SER A 204 3.29 -13.46 6.92
C SER A 204 3.69 -14.60 7.82
N ARG A 205 4.92 -14.58 8.34
CA ARG A 205 5.42 -15.62 9.25
C ARG A 205 4.68 -15.61 10.58
N ASN A 206 4.40 -14.43 11.12
CA ASN A 206 3.71 -14.30 12.40
C ASN A 206 2.26 -14.80 12.31
N GLU A 207 1.56 -14.46 11.23
CA GLU A 207 0.18 -14.93 10.98
C GLU A 207 0.09 -16.43 10.67
N GLU A 208 1.16 -17.01 10.12
CA GLU A 208 1.28 -18.46 9.90
C GLU A 208 1.76 -19.22 11.15
N GLY A 209 2.04 -18.52 12.26
CA GLY A 209 2.58 -19.14 13.48
C GLY A 209 4.01 -19.67 13.34
N LEU A 210 4.77 -19.20 12.35
CA LEU A 210 6.15 -19.61 12.13
C LEU A 210 7.12 -18.93 13.12
N PRO A 211 8.22 -19.60 13.50
CA PRO A 211 9.21 -19.04 14.40
C PRO A 211 9.75 -17.68 13.94
N SER A 212 9.93 -16.78 14.89
CA SER A 212 10.60 -15.51 14.67
C SER A 212 12.02 -15.74 14.14
N THR A 213 12.55 -14.83 13.33
CA THR A 213 13.95 -14.87 12.88
C THR A 213 14.95 -14.46 13.97
N LYS A 214 14.49 -14.35 15.24
CA LYS A 214 15.33 -14.02 16.39
C LYS A 214 16.22 -15.23 16.70
N GLY A 215 17.54 -15.05 16.66
CA GLY A 215 18.51 -16.12 16.89
C GLY A 215 19.00 -16.85 15.63
N MET A 216 18.45 -16.56 14.44
CA MET A 216 19.00 -17.06 13.18
C MET A 216 20.32 -16.37 12.85
N LYS A 217 21.23 -17.08 12.17
CA LYS A 217 22.43 -16.46 11.61
C LYS A 217 22.03 -15.39 10.58
N ILE A 218 22.86 -14.36 10.41
CA ILE A 218 22.56 -13.22 9.51
C ILE A 218 22.23 -13.70 8.09
N GLN A 219 22.99 -14.65 7.55
CA GLN A 219 22.78 -15.20 6.22
C GLN A 219 21.43 -15.93 6.08
N GLU A 220 21.05 -16.74 7.07
CA GLU A 220 19.77 -17.44 7.11
C GLU A 220 18.61 -16.45 7.24
N LYS A 221 18.76 -15.45 8.11
CA LYS A 221 17.79 -14.37 8.28
C LYS A 221 17.58 -13.63 6.96
N PHE A 222 18.64 -13.28 6.25
CA PHE A 222 18.53 -12.63 4.94
C PHE A 222 17.83 -13.54 3.93
N LYS A 223 18.20 -14.82 3.85
CA LYS A 223 17.56 -15.81 2.97
C LYS A 223 16.07 -15.98 3.25
N VAL A 224 15.66 -15.97 4.52
CA VAL A 224 14.25 -16.07 4.92
C VAL A 224 13.51 -14.78 4.59
N LEU A 225 14.09 -13.63 4.94
CA LEU A 225 13.45 -12.32 4.77
C LEU A 225 13.36 -11.89 3.31
N SER A 226 14.20 -12.39 2.40
CA SER A 226 14.18 -12.07 0.97
C SER A 226 13.24 -12.94 0.13
N LYS A 227 12.61 -13.96 0.71
CA LYS A 227 11.68 -14.83 -0.02
C LYS A 227 10.47 -14.03 -0.50
N GLY A 228 10.17 -14.12 -1.79
CA GLY A 228 9.07 -13.37 -2.40
C GLY A 228 9.38 -11.90 -2.67
N PHE A 229 10.63 -11.45 -2.49
CA PHE A 229 11.03 -10.06 -2.75
C PHE A 229 10.65 -9.60 -4.15
N GLY A 230 11.14 -10.29 -5.19
CA GLY A 230 10.90 -9.91 -6.59
C GLY A 230 9.42 -9.95 -6.98
N ILE A 231 8.69 -10.98 -6.54
CA ILE A 231 7.24 -11.06 -6.79
C ILE A 231 6.52 -9.89 -6.12
N ARG A 232 6.85 -9.59 -4.86
CA ARG A 232 6.20 -8.52 -4.11
C ARG A 232 6.47 -7.16 -4.75
N THR A 233 7.72 -6.82 -5.03
CA THR A 233 8.10 -5.50 -5.57
C THR A 233 7.40 -5.26 -6.90
N PHE A 234 7.45 -6.24 -7.80
CA PHE A 234 6.76 -6.17 -9.08
C PHE A 234 5.23 -6.06 -8.92
N THR A 235 4.63 -6.93 -8.09
CA THR A 235 3.17 -6.94 -7.88
C THR A 235 2.66 -5.62 -7.33
N VAL A 236 3.35 -5.04 -6.34
CA VAL A 236 2.98 -3.73 -5.77
C VAL A 236 3.21 -2.61 -6.78
N GLY A 237 4.28 -2.66 -7.57
CA GLY A 237 4.48 -1.72 -8.68
C GLY A 237 3.32 -1.73 -9.68
N VAL A 238 2.90 -2.91 -10.15
CA VAL A 238 1.74 -3.04 -11.05
C VAL A 238 0.46 -2.56 -10.37
N PHE A 239 0.25 -2.93 -9.10
CA PHE A 239 -0.89 -2.44 -8.31
C PHE A 239 -0.96 -0.91 -8.29
N THR A 240 0.15 -0.22 -8.02
CA THR A 240 0.18 1.25 -7.96
C THR A 240 -0.14 1.89 -9.31
N VAL A 241 0.30 1.28 -10.43
CA VAL A 241 -0.09 1.74 -11.79
C VAL A 241 -1.59 1.61 -12.00
N LEU A 242 -2.14 0.42 -11.72
CA LEU A 242 -3.57 0.15 -11.92
C LEU A 242 -4.44 0.99 -10.99
N TYR A 243 -3.97 1.27 -9.79
CA TYR A 243 -4.60 2.17 -8.86
C TYR A 243 -4.66 3.59 -9.42
N SER A 244 -3.53 4.15 -9.86
CA SER A 244 -3.50 5.47 -10.53
C SER A 244 -4.44 5.52 -11.73
N ALA A 245 -4.41 4.51 -12.61
CA ALA A 245 -5.30 4.44 -13.77
C ALA A 245 -6.78 4.35 -13.38
N SER A 246 -7.12 3.56 -12.35
CA SER A 246 -8.51 3.46 -11.85
C SER A 246 -9.01 4.80 -11.32
N LYS A 247 -8.14 5.57 -10.65
CA LYS A 247 -8.48 6.91 -10.18
C LYS A 247 -8.69 7.90 -11.32
N ASP A 248 -7.85 7.83 -12.35
CA ASP A 248 -7.98 8.69 -13.53
C ASP A 248 -9.33 8.45 -14.24
N ILE A 249 -9.77 7.19 -14.36
CA ILE A 249 -11.07 6.83 -14.96
C ILE A 249 -12.25 7.37 -14.13
N MET A 250 -12.07 7.46 -12.81
CA MET A 250 -13.09 7.95 -11.88
C MET A 250 -12.99 9.46 -11.61
N SER A 251 -12.18 10.21 -12.39
CA SER A 251 -12.02 11.67 -12.29
C SER A 251 -12.84 12.37 -13.37
#